data_AF-A0AAD5IBG8-F1
#
_entry.id   AF-A0AAD5IBG8-F1
#
_cell.length_a   1.000
_cell.length_b   1.000
_cell.length_c   1.000
_cell.angle_alpha   90.00
_cell.angle_beta   90.00
_cell.angle_gamma   90.00
#
_symmetry.space_group_name_H-M   'P 1'
#
loop_
_entity.id
_entity.type
_entity.pdbx_description
1 polymer ?
#
loop_
_entity_poly.entity_id
_entity_poly.type
_entity_poly.pdbx_seq_one_letter_code
_entity_poly.pdbx_strand_id
1 'polypeptide(L)'
;MNRHRSGHCVVRWPTQEKATLRRRPGWLLYRVQLTRVSLVHLVLQLEVEHEDGSSLHLLLCEAEQASLFSVYTGRRTSKQPPLASLLAKKKKKINLTILRFAWLVQVWQCASVRPVESNCLTGIPLGAVEFTRLPQLSTLSSDTMWLKFGHEYLRKAPFICASQGHREDLIIKKQKSRPQNVDLPPILPKKKKKPFPVSIEKMRQAARKDKKIAEMGIEKPLQPPKNGLLVPYLTPVAYEVLDAWKDLIKGLAQLVHVIPVFGCSECSEVHVAHTGHNIQDCNGGTCGSRRGFHSWVKGSINDILVPIESYHMYDPFGRRVKHETRFDYDRIPAVVELCIQAGVDIQDYPSRRRTNPIRMIGRKVIDRGGFVEEPKPWRSRGSSSFLDFDTDGACGRFPPPPLADVPRIAQETVDAYETVRTGVTKLMQKYTVKACGYCPEVHVGPCGHNVKLCGAFKHQWRDGKHGWQDAIVDEVFPFNYVWHAQDPKGPPLRSALNRFYGKAPAVVEVCMQAGAQIPERYKPMMRLDIVVPDSEEEGLVA
;
A
#
# COMPACT_ATOMS: atom_id res chain seq x y z
N MET A 1 25.36 65.65 35.94
CA MET A 1 25.16 65.57 34.48
C MET A 1 24.78 64.15 34.11
N ASN A 2 23.98 63.94 33.06
CA ASN A 2 23.11 62.77 32.96
C ASN A 2 23.72 61.61 32.16
N ARG A 3 23.45 60.37 32.59
CA ARG A 3 23.46 59.18 31.73
C ARG A 3 22.04 58.93 31.22
N HIS A 4 21.87 58.59 29.94
CA HIS A 4 20.56 58.24 29.39
C HIS A 4 20.00 56.96 30.03
N ARG A 5 18.69 56.97 30.32
CA ARG A 5 17.90 55.77 30.62
C ARG A 5 17.03 55.43 29.40
N SER A 6 16.91 54.15 29.09
CA SER A 6 15.83 53.63 28.25
C SER A 6 14.48 53.79 28.97
N GLY A 7 13.51 54.44 28.33
CA GLY A 7 12.18 54.65 28.91
C GLY A 7 11.29 53.42 28.79
N HIS A 8 10.73 52.93 29.90
CA HIS A 8 9.66 51.94 29.89
C HIS A 8 8.31 52.64 29.70
N CYS A 9 7.55 52.25 28.68
CA CYS A 9 6.13 52.64 28.56
C CYS A 9 5.29 51.75 29.49
N VAL A 10 4.84 52.31 30.63
CA VAL A 10 3.91 51.65 31.54
C VAL A 10 2.48 51.88 31.06
N VAL A 11 1.83 50.83 30.54
CA VAL A 11 0.39 50.84 30.28
C VAL A 11 -0.34 50.28 31.49
N ARG A 12 -1.14 51.13 32.16
CA ARG A 12 -2.10 50.69 33.19
C ARG A 12 -3.22 49.89 32.53
N TRP A 13 -3.51 48.71 33.07
CA TRP A 13 -4.73 47.97 32.76
C TRP A 13 -5.82 48.25 33.83
N PRO A 14 -7.12 48.12 33.50
CA PRO A 14 -8.20 48.49 34.41
C PRO A 14 -8.30 47.63 35.68
N THR A 15 -8.95 48.17 36.71
CA THR A 15 -9.30 47.47 37.95
C THR A 15 -10.32 46.34 37.71
N GLN A 16 -10.32 45.35 38.60
CA GLN A 16 -11.19 44.15 38.54
C GLN A 16 -12.69 44.48 38.37
N GLU A 17 -13.29 44.04 37.27
CA GLU A 17 -14.73 43.78 37.24
C GLU A 17 -15.04 42.48 37.99
N LYS A 18 -15.66 42.59 39.16
CA LYS A 18 -16.17 41.43 39.91
C LYS A 18 -17.59 41.11 39.48
N ALA A 19 -17.73 40.26 38.46
CA ALA A 19 -19.03 39.71 38.03
C ALA A 19 -19.65 38.81 39.12
N THR A 20 -20.49 39.38 39.99
CA THR A 20 -21.17 38.66 41.07
C THR A 20 -22.35 37.82 40.58
N LEU A 21 -22.08 36.66 39.98
CA LEU A 21 -23.12 35.66 39.71
C LEU A 21 -23.67 35.08 41.03
N ARG A 22 -25.01 35.03 41.15
CA ARG A 22 -25.70 34.41 42.30
C ARG A 22 -25.41 32.91 42.35
N ARG A 23 -25.09 32.40 43.54
CA ARG A 23 -24.89 30.96 43.81
C ARG A 23 -26.12 30.13 43.38
N ARG A 24 -25.89 29.04 42.65
CA ARG A 24 -26.79 27.87 42.57
C ARG A 24 -25.98 26.61 42.93
N PRO A 25 -26.51 25.65 43.72
CA PRO A 25 -25.77 24.45 44.08
C PRO A 25 -25.44 23.56 42.86
N GLY A 26 -24.35 22.78 42.94
CA GLY A 26 -24.09 21.66 42.03
C GLY A 26 -23.26 21.93 40.77
N TRP A 27 -22.59 23.08 40.66
CA TRP A 27 -21.66 23.37 39.56
C TRP A 27 -20.21 23.43 40.06
N LEU A 28 -19.37 22.55 39.53
CA LEU A 28 -17.90 22.62 39.68
C LEU A 28 -17.41 23.92 39.02
N LEU A 29 -16.73 24.78 39.80
CA LEU A 29 -15.91 25.84 39.23
C LEU A 29 -14.61 25.23 38.69
N TYR A 30 -14.18 25.72 37.53
CA TYR A 30 -12.85 25.44 36.99
C TYR A 30 -12.14 26.79 36.87
N ARG A 31 -11.02 26.93 37.58
CA ARG A 31 -10.12 28.07 37.41
C ARG A 31 -9.20 27.76 36.23
N VAL A 32 -9.14 28.63 35.24
CA VAL A 32 -8.23 28.51 34.09
C VAL A 32 -7.36 29.76 34.07
N GLN A 33 -6.05 29.58 34.21
CA GLN A 33 -5.06 30.64 34.05
C GLN A 33 -4.19 30.33 32.84
N LEU A 34 -4.13 31.28 31.89
CA LEU A 34 -3.17 31.26 30.80
C LEU A 34 -1.87 31.92 31.29
N THR A 35 -0.77 31.18 31.34
CA THR A 35 0.47 31.65 32.01
C THR A 35 1.59 32.08 31.07
N ARG A 36 1.61 31.62 29.81
CA ARG A 36 2.54 32.07 28.75
C ARG A 36 1.99 31.78 27.36
N VAL A 37 2.44 32.59 26.40
CA VAL A 37 2.37 32.34 24.94
C VAL A 37 3.74 32.72 24.37
N SER A 38 4.28 31.93 23.42
CA SER A 38 5.54 32.21 22.74
C SER A 38 5.31 32.29 21.23
N LEU A 39 5.95 33.26 20.57
CA LEU A 39 5.67 33.62 19.17
C LEU A 39 6.27 32.68 18.11
N VAL A 40 6.74 31.49 18.52
CA VAL A 40 7.36 30.48 17.63
C VAL A 40 6.70 29.10 17.74
N HIS A 41 6.08 28.77 18.89
CA HIS A 41 5.24 27.57 19.05
C HIS A 41 4.11 27.85 20.06
N LEU A 42 2.88 27.49 19.71
CA LEU A 42 1.70 27.70 20.55
C LEU A 42 1.57 26.63 21.64
N VAL A 43 2.41 26.71 22.67
CA VAL A 43 2.33 25.82 23.84
C VAL A 43 1.26 26.33 24.81
N LEU A 44 0.18 25.55 24.97
CA LEU A 44 -0.89 25.80 25.93
C LEU A 44 -0.67 24.95 27.18
N GLN A 45 -0.24 25.58 28.27
CA GLN A 45 -0.21 24.97 29.60
C GLN A 45 -1.53 25.26 30.32
N LEU A 46 -2.26 24.19 30.65
CA LEU A 46 -3.51 24.24 31.42
C LEU A 46 -3.28 23.61 32.78
N GLU A 47 -3.48 24.41 33.83
CA GLU A 47 -3.59 23.94 35.21
C GLU A 47 -5.06 23.84 35.61
N VAL A 48 -5.42 22.70 36.20
CA VAL A 48 -6.73 22.45 36.78
C VAL A 48 -6.54 22.04 38.24
N GLU A 49 -7.00 22.88 39.15
CA GLU A 49 -7.08 22.58 40.59
C GLU A 49 -8.45 21.95 40.90
N HIS A 50 -8.46 20.90 41.73
CA HIS A 50 -9.66 20.31 42.31
C HIS A 50 -9.85 20.72 43.78
N GLU A 51 -11.09 20.69 44.28
CA GLU A 51 -11.43 21.05 45.68
C GLU A 51 -10.81 20.11 46.74
N ASP A 52 -10.20 18.98 46.32
CA ASP A 52 -9.41 18.08 47.17
C ASP A 52 -7.91 18.45 47.25
N GLY A 53 -7.49 19.55 46.60
CA GLY A 53 -6.11 20.01 46.58
C GLY A 53 -5.23 19.33 45.52
N SER A 54 -5.78 18.45 44.69
CA SER A 54 -5.02 17.88 43.56
C SER A 54 -4.93 18.85 42.38
N SER A 55 -3.72 19.06 41.86
CA SER A 55 -3.50 19.74 40.59
C SER A 55 -3.29 18.74 39.45
N LEU A 56 -3.72 19.12 38.25
CA LEU A 56 -3.45 18.36 37.02
C LEU A 56 -2.95 19.32 35.94
N HIS A 57 -1.69 19.16 35.57
CA HIS A 57 -1.01 19.96 34.55
C HIS A 57 -1.15 19.27 33.18
N LEU A 58 -1.71 19.98 32.21
CA LEU A 58 -1.83 19.55 30.82
C LEU A 58 -1.01 20.47 29.92
N LEU A 59 0.05 19.92 29.32
CA LEU A 59 0.76 20.57 28.22
C LEU A 59 0.14 20.12 26.90
N LEU A 60 -0.40 21.08 26.16
CA LEU A 60 -0.82 20.91 24.77
C LEU A 60 0.21 21.60 23.88
N CYS A 61 0.78 20.83 22.95
CA CYS A 61 1.65 21.31 21.89
C CYS A 61 1.05 20.85 20.56
N GLU A 62 1.09 21.69 19.53
CA GLU A 62 0.62 21.29 18.21
C GLU A 62 1.62 20.29 17.58
N ALA A 63 1.09 19.13 17.20
CA ALA A 63 1.81 18.12 16.45
C ALA A 63 0.98 17.79 15.20
N GLU A 64 1.46 18.24 14.04
CA GLU A 64 0.93 17.74 12.78
C GLU A 64 1.29 16.26 12.63
N GLN A 65 0.34 15.48 12.10
CA GLN A 65 0.46 14.06 11.77
C GLN A 65 0.51 13.05 12.95
N ALA A 66 -0.64 12.37 13.12
CA ALA A 66 -0.80 10.98 13.56
C ALA A 66 -0.24 10.50 14.92
N SER A 67 -1.14 10.46 15.91
CA SER A 67 -1.34 9.31 16.82
C SER A 67 -0.18 8.78 17.68
N LEU A 68 0.20 9.53 18.72
CA LEU A 68 0.80 8.96 19.94
C LEU A 68 0.29 9.69 21.19
N PHE A 69 -0.31 8.96 22.14
CA PHE A 69 -0.64 9.48 23.47
C PHE A 69 -0.22 8.46 24.54
N SER A 70 0.92 8.74 25.18
CA SER A 70 1.33 8.10 26.43
C SER A 70 0.76 8.89 27.60
N VAL A 71 0.13 8.20 28.56
CA VAL A 71 -0.28 8.81 29.84
C VAL A 71 0.43 8.06 30.95
N TYR A 72 1.40 8.74 31.57
CA TYR A 72 2.16 8.20 32.70
C TYR A 72 1.36 8.37 33.99
N THR A 73 1.21 7.31 34.79
CA THR A 73 0.62 7.38 36.13
C THR A 73 1.46 6.60 37.14
N GLY A 74 1.80 7.24 38.25
CA GLY A 74 2.55 6.63 39.35
C GLY A 74 1.70 5.61 40.14
N ARG A 75 2.36 4.59 40.70
CA ARG A 75 1.71 3.56 41.53
C ARG A 75 1.43 4.04 42.96
N ARG A 76 0.27 3.66 43.52
CA ARG A 76 0.22 2.78 44.71
C ARG A 76 -1.16 2.12 44.96
N THR A 77 -1.13 0.78 45.02
CA THR A 77 -1.92 -0.16 45.87
C THR A 77 -3.44 -0.02 46.13
N SER A 78 -4.14 -1.17 45.94
CA SER A 78 -5.23 -1.74 46.78
C SER A 78 -6.70 -1.70 46.29
N LYS A 79 -7.19 -2.90 45.89
CA LYS A 79 -8.54 -3.50 46.02
C LYS A 79 -9.84 -2.80 45.51
N GLN A 80 -10.58 -3.58 44.71
CA GLN A 80 -12.03 -3.57 44.41
C GLN A 80 -12.63 -2.57 43.36
N PRO A 81 -13.83 -2.86 42.78
CA PRO A 81 -14.27 -2.36 41.44
C PRO A 81 -15.63 -1.61 41.44
N PRO A 82 -16.26 -1.27 40.28
CA PRO A 82 -15.75 -1.00 38.93
C PRO A 82 -16.16 0.40 38.39
N LEU A 83 -15.21 1.31 38.14
CA LEU A 83 -15.48 2.73 37.82
C LEU A 83 -15.92 3.03 36.35
N ALA A 84 -16.32 2.02 35.57
CA ALA A 84 -16.42 2.09 34.11
C ALA A 84 -17.54 3.01 33.56
N SER A 85 -18.70 3.06 34.21
CA SER A 85 -19.88 3.79 33.70
C SER A 85 -19.76 5.31 33.81
N LEU A 86 -19.09 5.80 34.86
CA LEU A 86 -18.82 7.22 35.09
C LEU A 86 -17.76 7.78 34.12
N LEU A 87 -16.72 7.01 33.82
CA LEU A 87 -15.67 7.42 32.89
C LEU A 87 -16.20 7.57 31.44
N ALA A 88 -17.09 6.69 31.01
CA ALA A 88 -17.76 6.81 29.71
C ALA A 88 -18.60 8.10 29.61
N LYS A 89 -19.37 8.44 30.66
CA LYS A 89 -20.16 9.69 30.71
C LYS A 89 -19.26 10.94 30.76
N LYS A 90 -18.16 10.92 31.54
CA LYS A 90 -17.17 12.02 31.57
C LYS A 90 -16.51 12.25 30.20
N LYS A 91 -15.99 11.20 29.54
CA LYS A 91 -15.39 11.32 28.18
C LYS A 91 -16.37 11.93 27.16
N LYS A 92 -17.63 11.49 27.16
CA LYS A 92 -18.63 12.00 26.21
C LYS A 92 -18.98 13.48 26.43
N LYS A 93 -18.90 13.97 27.68
CA LYS A 93 -19.11 15.39 28.02
C LYS A 93 -17.91 16.26 27.63
N ILE A 94 -16.67 15.79 27.85
CA ILE A 94 -15.44 16.51 27.50
C ILE A 94 -15.35 16.76 25.99
N ASN A 95 -15.53 15.72 25.15
CA ASN A 95 -15.48 15.88 23.69
C ASN A 95 -16.55 16.86 23.17
N LEU A 96 -17.73 16.93 23.80
CA LEU A 96 -18.79 17.85 23.40
C LEU A 96 -18.45 19.31 23.74
N THR A 97 -17.71 19.57 24.83
CA THR A 97 -17.19 20.90 25.15
C THR A 97 -16.11 21.33 24.16
N ILE A 98 -15.18 20.43 23.82
CA ILE A 98 -14.09 20.70 22.85
C ILE A 98 -14.67 21.04 21.47
N LEU A 99 -15.64 20.25 20.98
CA LEU A 99 -16.31 20.52 19.70
C LEU A 99 -17.06 21.86 19.68
N ARG A 100 -17.64 22.30 20.81
CA ARG A 100 -18.26 23.62 20.93
C ARG A 100 -17.25 24.77 20.96
N PHE A 101 -16.08 24.57 21.56
CA PHE A 101 -15.00 25.55 21.53
C PHE A 101 -14.41 25.71 20.12
N ALA A 102 -14.16 24.61 19.41
CA ALA A 102 -13.70 24.63 18.02
C ALA A 102 -14.68 25.40 17.10
N TRP A 103 -15.98 25.16 17.26
CA TRP A 103 -17.01 25.88 16.50
C TRP A 103 -17.03 27.39 16.78
N LEU A 104 -16.85 27.80 18.04
CA LEU A 104 -16.77 29.22 18.41
C LEU A 104 -15.53 29.93 17.83
N VAL A 105 -14.37 29.27 17.81
CA VAL A 105 -13.15 29.80 17.17
C VAL A 105 -13.36 29.99 15.66
N GLN A 106 -13.99 29.00 15.00
CA GLN A 106 -14.24 29.01 13.56
C GLN A 106 -15.25 30.10 13.14
N VAL A 107 -16.22 30.42 14.00
CA VAL A 107 -17.13 31.57 13.81
C VAL A 107 -16.40 32.91 13.96
N TRP A 108 -15.39 33.01 14.85
CA TRP A 108 -14.63 34.25 15.06
C TRP A 108 -13.69 34.57 13.88
N GLN A 109 -13.07 33.55 13.27
CA GLN A 109 -12.17 33.75 12.11
C GLN A 109 -12.89 34.17 10.82
N CYS A 110 -14.20 33.98 10.70
CA CYS A 110 -14.97 34.43 9.54
C CYS A 110 -15.39 35.92 9.57
N ALA A 111 -14.99 36.68 10.60
CA ALA A 111 -15.57 37.99 10.92
C ALA A 111 -14.61 39.19 10.76
N SER A 112 -13.58 39.13 9.92
CA SER A 112 -12.65 40.28 9.69
C SER A 112 -11.92 40.32 8.33
N VAL A 113 -12.66 40.38 7.22
CA VAL A 113 -12.19 41.06 5.98
C VAL A 113 -13.38 41.77 5.31
N ARG A 114 -13.18 43.01 4.86
CA ARG A 114 -13.98 43.67 3.82
C ARG A 114 -13.03 44.19 2.73
N PRO A 115 -13.44 44.16 1.47
CA PRO A 115 -13.12 45.24 0.54
C PRO A 115 -14.37 45.86 -0.10
N VAL A 116 -14.15 47.06 -0.64
CA VAL A 116 -15.11 48.04 -1.16
C VAL A 116 -15.82 47.58 -2.45
N GLU A 117 -17.04 48.08 -2.67
CA GLU A 117 -17.85 47.88 -3.89
C GLU A 117 -17.35 48.73 -5.09
N SER A 118 -17.51 48.21 -6.31
CA SER A 118 -17.68 49.07 -7.50
C SER A 118 -18.49 48.32 -8.57
N ASN A 119 -19.44 49.03 -9.20
CA ASN A 119 -20.40 48.44 -10.14
C ASN A 119 -19.92 48.55 -11.60
N CYS A 120 -20.25 47.56 -12.44
CA CYS A 120 -20.92 47.77 -13.74
C CYS A 120 -21.48 46.47 -14.33
N LEU A 121 -22.34 46.60 -15.34
CA LEU A 121 -23.31 45.57 -15.75
C LEU A 121 -23.08 44.98 -17.15
N THR A 122 -23.38 43.68 -17.27
CA THR A 122 -23.91 42.91 -18.42
C THR A 122 -23.83 43.46 -19.85
N GLY A 123 -23.33 42.66 -20.80
CA GLY A 123 -23.59 42.84 -22.24
C GLY A 123 -23.07 41.72 -23.16
N ILE A 124 -23.98 40.90 -23.71
CA ILE A 124 -23.78 39.96 -24.84
C ILE A 124 -25.03 40.10 -25.72
N PRO A 125 -24.93 40.39 -27.04
CA PRO A 125 -25.25 39.33 -28.01
C PRO A 125 -24.56 39.40 -29.40
N LEU A 126 -24.29 38.19 -29.92
CA LEU A 126 -24.53 37.67 -31.29
C LEU A 126 -24.38 38.57 -32.54
N GLY A 127 -23.62 38.04 -33.50
CA GLY A 127 -23.74 38.27 -34.93
C GLY A 127 -22.43 37.99 -35.68
N ALA A 128 -22.36 37.47 -36.91
CA ALA A 128 -23.11 36.47 -37.69
C ALA A 128 -22.52 36.52 -39.11
N VAL A 129 -22.08 35.37 -39.64
CA VAL A 129 -21.93 35.03 -41.09
C VAL A 129 -21.16 36.00 -42.01
N GLU A 130 -20.05 35.53 -42.59
CA GLU A 130 -19.88 35.59 -44.06
C GLU A 130 -19.00 34.43 -44.60
N PHE A 131 -18.98 34.22 -45.93
CA PHE A 131 -18.62 32.94 -46.55
C PHE A 131 -17.93 33.14 -47.92
N THR A 132 -16.69 32.69 -48.12
CA THR A 132 -15.96 32.95 -49.38
C THR A 132 -15.12 31.77 -49.92
N ARG A 133 -15.77 31.02 -50.84
CA ARG A 133 -15.26 30.27 -52.02
C ARG A 133 -13.82 29.71 -52.07
N LEU A 134 -13.75 28.39 -52.29
CA LEU A 134 -12.71 27.67 -53.04
C LEU A 134 -12.73 28.00 -54.55
N PRO A 135 -11.59 27.82 -55.25
CA PRO A 135 -11.45 26.81 -56.33
C PRO A 135 -10.43 25.71 -55.93
N GLN A 136 -10.54 24.42 -56.31
CA GLN A 136 -10.35 23.81 -57.65
C GLN A 136 -8.99 24.14 -58.29
N LEU A 137 -8.15 23.21 -58.80
CA LEU A 137 -8.21 21.74 -59.02
C LEU A 137 -6.75 21.18 -58.84
N SER A 138 -6.30 19.94 -59.13
CA SER A 138 -6.76 18.88 -60.06
C SER A 138 -6.48 17.44 -59.55
N THR A 139 -5.65 16.64 -60.24
CA THR A 139 -5.50 15.16 -60.11
C THR A 139 -4.17 14.66 -60.69
N LEU A 140 -3.62 13.53 -60.19
CA LEU A 140 -2.69 12.67 -60.94
C LEU A 140 -2.66 11.22 -60.39
N SER A 141 -2.09 10.28 -61.13
CA SER A 141 -2.21 8.82 -60.92
C SER A 141 -1.06 8.06 -61.64
N SER A 142 -0.77 6.77 -61.40
CA SER A 142 -1.42 5.78 -60.52
C SER A 142 -0.42 5.21 -59.48
N ASP A 143 -0.16 3.91 -59.23
CA ASP A 143 -0.57 2.62 -59.79
C ASP A 143 -0.45 1.50 -58.72
N THR A 144 -1.07 0.33 -58.93
CA THR A 144 -0.98 -0.85 -58.05
C THR A 144 -0.92 -2.16 -58.84
N MET A 145 0.22 -2.85 -58.78
CA MET A 145 0.43 -4.12 -59.48
C MET A 145 -0.07 -5.33 -58.65
N TRP A 146 -1.05 -6.06 -59.17
CA TRP A 146 -1.57 -7.30 -58.57
C TRP A 146 -1.16 -8.53 -59.37
N LEU A 147 -0.57 -9.53 -58.72
CA LEU A 147 -0.29 -10.84 -59.30
C LEU A 147 -1.22 -11.90 -58.69
N LYS A 148 -1.99 -12.59 -59.55
CA LYS A 148 -2.75 -13.81 -59.22
C LYS A 148 -2.00 -15.03 -59.74
N PHE A 149 -2.07 -16.13 -59.01
CA PHE A 149 -1.83 -17.47 -59.56
C PHE A 149 -3.07 -18.34 -59.36
N GLY A 150 -3.39 -19.14 -60.38
CA GLY A 150 -4.55 -20.04 -60.39
C GLY A 150 -4.29 -21.34 -59.62
N HIS A 151 -5.36 -22.07 -59.35
CA HIS A 151 -5.32 -23.35 -58.63
C HIS A 151 -6.02 -24.43 -59.47
N GLU A 152 -5.24 -25.33 -60.07
CA GLU A 152 -5.73 -26.38 -60.97
C GLU A 152 -5.73 -27.75 -60.28
N TYR A 153 -6.68 -28.63 -60.66
CA TYR A 153 -6.94 -29.89 -59.98
C TYR A 153 -6.32 -31.09 -60.71
N LEU A 154 -5.57 -31.94 -60.00
CA LEU A 154 -5.22 -33.29 -60.47
C LEU A 154 -5.39 -34.37 -59.39
N ARG A 155 -5.40 -35.64 -59.82
CA ARG A 155 -6.01 -36.78 -59.10
C ARG A 155 -5.01 -37.62 -58.28
N LYS A 156 -5.58 -38.45 -57.38
CA LYS A 156 -4.90 -39.41 -56.50
C LYS A 156 -4.22 -40.56 -57.27
N ALA A 157 -3.02 -40.95 -56.86
CA ALA A 157 -2.53 -42.34 -56.78
C ALA A 157 -1.28 -42.40 -55.86
N PRO A 158 -1.01 -43.50 -55.12
CA PRO A 158 0.11 -43.58 -54.18
C PRO A 158 1.34 -44.30 -54.77
N PHE A 159 2.54 -43.92 -54.30
CA PHE A 159 3.74 -44.76 -54.36
C PHE A 159 4.44 -44.77 -53.00
N ILE A 160 4.88 -45.94 -52.55
CA ILE A 160 5.66 -46.13 -51.34
C ILE A 160 7.10 -46.45 -51.76
N CYS A 161 8.04 -45.58 -51.39
CA CYS A 161 9.45 -45.91 -51.30
C CYS A 161 9.97 -45.43 -49.94
N ALA A 162 10.54 -46.34 -49.15
CA ALA A 162 11.12 -46.01 -47.86
C ALA A 162 12.63 -45.75 -48.02
N SER A 163 13.10 -44.62 -47.52
CA SER A 163 14.53 -44.36 -47.34
C SER A 163 14.72 -43.55 -46.06
N GLN A 164 15.27 -44.19 -45.01
CA GLN A 164 15.58 -43.50 -43.75
C GLN A 164 16.74 -42.50 -43.97
N GLY A 165 16.40 -41.22 -44.07
CA GLY A 165 17.34 -40.12 -43.88
C GLY A 165 17.06 -39.46 -42.53
N HIS A 166 17.98 -39.61 -41.57
CA HIS A 166 17.81 -39.10 -40.20
C HIS A 166 18.03 -37.58 -40.16
N ARG A 167 17.08 -36.80 -40.68
CA ARG A 167 17.03 -35.35 -40.45
C ARG A 167 16.69 -35.10 -39.00
N GLU A 168 17.60 -34.44 -38.30
CA GLU A 168 17.31 -33.89 -36.97
C GLU A 168 16.23 -32.82 -37.11
N ASP A 169 15.10 -33.01 -36.40
CA ASP A 169 14.06 -32.00 -36.32
C ASP A 169 14.61 -30.79 -35.57
N LEU A 170 15.08 -29.80 -36.34
CA LEU A 170 15.25 -28.44 -35.86
C LEU A 170 13.88 -27.94 -35.41
N ILE A 171 13.59 -28.10 -34.11
CA ILE A 171 12.44 -27.50 -33.45
C ILE A 171 12.65 -25.98 -33.48
N ILE A 172 12.23 -25.39 -34.59
CA ILE A 172 11.99 -23.95 -34.71
C ILE A 172 10.95 -23.66 -33.63
N LYS A 173 11.43 -23.17 -32.48
CA LYS A 173 10.62 -22.68 -31.38
C LYS A 173 9.88 -21.45 -31.88
N LYS A 174 8.77 -21.69 -32.60
CA LYS A 174 7.93 -20.67 -33.24
C LYS A 174 7.63 -19.61 -32.18
N GLN A 175 8.33 -18.49 -32.29
CA GLN A 175 8.38 -17.47 -31.26
C GLN A 175 6.94 -17.05 -30.98
N LYS A 176 6.42 -17.39 -29.80
CA LYS A 176 5.04 -17.07 -29.45
C LYS A 176 4.91 -15.56 -29.55
N SER A 177 4.16 -15.11 -30.55
CA SER A 177 3.79 -13.72 -30.74
C SER A 177 3.13 -13.25 -29.44
N ARG A 178 3.89 -12.51 -28.62
CA ARG A 178 3.33 -11.90 -27.42
C ARG A 178 2.31 -10.89 -27.91
N PRO A 179 1.05 -10.93 -27.46
CA PRO A 179 0.12 -9.84 -27.77
C PRO A 179 0.75 -8.56 -27.24
N GLN A 180 0.78 -7.51 -28.06
CA GLN A 180 1.09 -6.16 -27.59
C GLN A 180 -0.18 -5.53 -27.04
N ASN A 181 -0.02 -4.39 -26.36
CA ASN A 181 -1.13 -3.57 -25.86
C ASN A 181 -2.11 -4.34 -24.95
N VAL A 182 -1.56 -5.19 -24.06
CA VAL A 182 -2.30 -6.04 -23.13
C VAL A 182 -2.86 -5.20 -21.98
N ASP A 183 -4.19 -5.25 -21.82
CA ASP A 183 -4.88 -4.60 -20.70
C ASP A 183 -4.43 -5.12 -19.32
N LEU A 184 -4.34 -4.20 -18.35
CA LEU A 184 -4.04 -4.56 -16.97
C LEU A 184 -5.17 -5.37 -16.31
N PRO A 185 -4.86 -6.18 -15.28
CA PRO A 185 -5.87 -6.84 -14.47
C PRO A 185 -6.92 -5.85 -13.93
N PRO A 186 -8.23 -6.13 -14.06
CA PRO A 186 -9.28 -5.16 -13.73
C PRO A 186 -9.32 -4.83 -12.24
N ILE A 187 -9.33 -3.53 -11.93
CA ILE A 187 -9.34 -3.01 -10.54
C ILE A 187 -10.59 -3.51 -9.81
N LEU A 188 -10.39 -4.37 -8.81
CA LEU A 188 -11.50 -5.00 -8.09
C LEU A 188 -12.25 -3.98 -7.21
N PRO A 189 -13.60 -3.95 -7.25
CA PRO A 189 -14.37 -2.96 -6.53
C PRO A 189 -14.30 -3.16 -5.02
N LYS A 190 -13.72 -2.17 -4.30
CA LYS A 190 -13.55 -2.12 -2.83
C LYS A 190 -14.86 -2.35 -2.02
N LYS A 191 -16.03 -2.27 -2.66
CA LYS A 191 -17.38 -2.54 -2.10
C LYS A 191 -17.87 -4.00 -2.30
N LYS A 192 -17.04 -4.92 -2.79
CA LYS A 192 -17.36 -6.37 -2.92
C LYS A 192 -16.28 -7.22 -2.24
N LYS A 193 -16.50 -8.52 -2.09
CA LYS A 193 -15.41 -9.46 -1.74
C LYS A 193 -14.53 -9.67 -2.98
N LYS A 194 -13.21 -9.78 -2.81
CA LYS A 194 -12.30 -10.36 -3.81
C LYS A 194 -12.84 -11.75 -4.23
N PRO A 195 -12.68 -12.17 -5.50
CA PRO A 195 -12.92 -13.55 -5.92
C PRO A 195 -12.10 -14.55 -5.09
N PHE A 196 -12.55 -15.80 -5.02
CA PHE A 196 -11.74 -16.90 -4.48
C PHE A 196 -10.80 -17.42 -5.58
N PRO A 197 -9.52 -17.74 -5.29
CA PRO A 197 -8.60 -18.30 -6.30
C PRO A 197 -9.01 -19.70 -6.79
N VAL A 198 -9.76 -20.44 -5.96
CA VAL A 198 -10.34 -21.75 -6.28
C VAL A 198 -11.86 -21.62 -6.28
N SER A 199 -12.53 -22.21 -7.28
CA SER A 199 -13.99 -22.16 -7.38
C SER A 199 -14.69 -22.74 -6.14
N ILE A 200 -15.81 -22.12 -5.75
CA ILE A 200 -16.57 -22.49 -4.55
C ILE A 200 -17.01 -23.96 -4.58
N GLU A 201 -17.29 -24.49 -5.78
CA GLU A 201 -17.65 -25.89 -6.00
C GLU A 201 -16.49 -26.86 -5.69
N LYS A 202 -15.28 -26.58 -6.19
CA LYS A 202 -14.07 -27.37 -5.88
C LYS A 202 -13.77 -27.32 -4.38
N MET A 203 -13.92 -26.16 -3.74
CA MET A 203 -13.79 -26.03 -2.27
C MET A 203 -14.86 -26.85 -1.52
N ARG A 204 -16.13 -26.82 -1.95
CA ARG A 204 -17.22 -27.63 -1.38
C ARG A 204 -16.97 -29.13 -1.58
N GLN A 205 -16.46 -29.54 -2.75
CA GLN A 205 -16.15 -30.94 -3.05
C GLN A 205 -14.99 -31.44 -2.18
N ALA A 206 -13.92 -30.65 -2.02
CA ALA A 206 -12.82 -30.95 -1.11
C ALA A 206 -13.29 -31.07 0.35
N ALA A 207 -14.11 -30.13 0.82
CA ALA A 207 -14.68 -30.17 2.17
C ALA A 207 -15.59 -31.38 2.41
N ARG A 208 -16.33 -31.85 1.39
CA ARG A 208 -17.12 -33.10 1.43
C ARG A 208 -16.22 -34.34 1.51
N LYS A 209 -15.11 -34.40 0.77
CA LYS A 209 -14.12 -35.48 0.86
C LYS A 209 -13.46 -35.52 2.25
N ASP A 210 -13.01 -34.37 2.75
CA ASP A 210 -12.46 -34.21 4.11
C ASP A 210 -13.44 -34.68 5.19
N LYS A 211 -14.75 -34.36 5.05
CA LYS A 211 -15.78 -34.79 6.00
C LYS A 211 -15.93 -36.32 6.02
N LYS A 212 -16.04 -36.97 4.85
CA LYS A 212 -16.15 -38.43 4.76
C LYS A 212 -14.97 -39.16 5.40
N ILE A 213 -13.75 -38.71 5.16
CA ILE A 213 -12.53 -39.28 5.76
C ILE A 213 -12.60 -39.16 7.29
N ALA A 214 -13.04 -38.01 7.80
CA ALA A 214 -13.18 -37.78 9.24
C ALA A 214 -14.31 -38.58 9.90
N GLU A 215 -15.42 -38.80 9.18
CA GLU A 215 -16.56 -39.63 9.62
C GLU A 215 -16.19 -41.11 9.76
N MET A 216 -15.24 -41.59 8.95
CA MET A 216 -14.66 -42.93 9.07
C MET A 216 -13.54 -43.02 10.13
N GLY A 217 -13.24 -41.94 10.85
CA GLY A 217 -12.16 -41.89 11.85
C GLY A 217 -10.74 -41.96 11.26
N ILE A 218 -10.60 -41.87 9.94
CA ILE A 218 -9.32 -42.04 9.24
C ILE A 218 -8.49 -40.75 9.35
N GLU A 219 -7.21 -40.90 9.68
CA GLU A 219 -6.27 -39.76 9.68
C GLU A 219 -6.11 -39.18 8.27
N LYS A 220 -6.16 -37.84 8.19
CA LYS A 220 -6.04 -37.13 6.93
C LYS A 220 -4.60 -37.25 6.42
N PRO A 221 -4.36 -37.74 5.19
CA PRO A 221 -3.03 -37.77 4.61
C PRO A 221 -2.53 -36.34 4.37
N LEU A 222 -1.45 -35.96 5.05
CA LEU A 222 -0.85 -34.62 4.99
C LEU A 222 0.59 -34.71 4.48
N GLN A 223 0.84 -34.04 3.36
CA GLN A 223 2.17 -33.90 2.77
C GLN A 223 2.85 -32.61 3.27
N PRO A 224 4.20 -32.54 3.32
CA PRO A 224 4.90 -31.30 3.65
C PRO A 224 4.50 -30.14 2.71
N PRO A 225 4.30 -28.91 3.22
CA PRO A 225 4.45 -28.46 4.61
C PRO A 225 3.13 -28.53 5.42
N LYS A 226 2.08 -29.17 4.90
CA LYS A 226 0.75 -29.24 5.54
C LYS A 226 0.70 -30.19 6.74
N ASN A 227 1.72 -31.04 6.90
CA ASN A 227 2.02 -31.79 8.12
C ASN A 227 3.03 -31.07 9.04
N GLY A 228 3.39 -29.82 8.76
CA GLY A 228 4.34 -29.02 9.54
C GLY A 228 5.82 -29.31 9.29
N LEU A 229 6.19 -30.35 8.54
CA LEU A 229 7.59 -30.57 8.15
C LEU A 229 8.02 -29.56 7.07
N LEU A 230 9.31 -29.24 6.98
CA LEU A 230 9.84 -28.42 5.89
C LEU A 230 9.79 -29.16 4.53
N VAL A 231 9.93 -28.39 3.44
CA VAL A 231 10.09 -28.92 2.08
C VAL A 231 11.54 -28.66 1.65
N PRO A 232 12.47 -29.62 1.76
CA PRO A 232 13.91 -29.33 1.67
C PRO A 232 14.36 -28.65 0.37
N TYR A 233 13.77 -29.00 -0.78
CA TYR A 233 14.09 -28.37 -2.08
C TYR A 233 13.54 -26.93 -2.23
N LEU A 234 12.70 -26.45 -1.31
CA LEU A 234 12.23 -25.07 -1.27
C LEU A 234 13.00 -24.22 -0.25
N THR A 235 13.76 -24.82 0.67
CA THR A 235 14.55 -24.04 1.64
C THR A 235 15.65 -23.22 0.96
N PRO A 236 16.44 -23.73 -0.02
CA PRO A 236 17.36 -22.89 -0.80
C PRO A 236 16.66 -21.75 -1.56
N VAL A 237 15.46 -22.01 -2.09
CA VAL A 237 14.62 -20.99 -2.76
C VAL A 237 14.16 -19.90 -1.79
N ALA A 238 14.00 -20.22 -0.51
CA ALA A 238 13.65 -19.25 0.51
C ALA A 238 14.82 -18.34 0.91
N TYR A 239 16.06 -18.87 0.91
CA TYR A 239 17.27 -18.04 1.02
C TYR A 239 17.45 -17.15 -0.24
N GLU A 240 17.33 -17.73 -1.45
CA GLU A 240 17.32 -17.03 -2.76
C GLU A 240 16.35 -15.81 -2.75
N VAL A 241 15.12 -15.99 -2.25
CA VAL A 241 14.14 -14.90 -2.12
C VAL A 241 14.53 -13.87 -1.07
N LEU A 242 15.04 -14.30 0.09
CA LEU A 242 15.35 -13.37 1.19
C LEU A 242 16.55 -12.49 0.89
N ASP A 243 17.57 -13.01 0.19
CA ASP A 243 18.71 -12.20 -0.23
C ASP A 243 18.34 -11.25 -1.37
N ALA A 244 17.61 -11.72 -2.39
CA ALA A 244 17.06 -10.85 -3.43
C ALA A 244 16.09 -9.78 -2.88
N TRP A 245 15.40 -10.04 -1.77
CA TRP A 245 14.56 -9.05 -1.09
C TRP A 245 15.39 -7.90 -0.48
N LYS A 246 16.57 -8.19 0.10
CA LYS A 246 17.50 -7.14 0.60
C LYS A 246 18.03 -6.28 -0.54
N ASP A 247 18.50 -6.91 -1.61
CA ASP A 247 19.06 -6.19 -2.77
C ASP A 247 18.01 -5.37 -3.51
N LEU A 248 16.75 -5.84 -3.57
CA LEU A 248 15.62 -5.05 -4.07
C LEU A 248 15.37 -3.80 -3.22
N ILE A 249 15.36 -3.90 -1.88
CA ILE A 249 15.15 -2.77 -0.97
C ILE A 249 16.31 -1.75 -1.09
N LYS A 250 17.54 -2.25 -1.02
CA LYS A 250 18.78 -1.47 -1.17
C LYS A 250 18.82 -0.73 -2.52
N GLY A 251 18.60 -1.46 -3.61
CA GLY A 251 18.60 -0.91 -4.97
C GLY A 251 17.55 0.18 -5.15
N LEU A 252 16.29 -0.07 -4.78
CA LEU A 252 15.24 0.95 -4.81
C LEU A 252 15.56 2.17 -3.94
N ALA A 253 16.07 1.97 -2.72
CA ALA A 253 16.46 3.06 -1.83
C ALA A 253 17.55 3.95 -2.42
N GLN A 254 18.51 3.37 -3.16
CA GLN A 254 19.53 4.12 -3.89
C GLN A 254 18.95 4.84 -5.12
N LEU A 255 18.12 4.19 -5.92
CA LEU A 255 17.54 4.75 -7.14
C LEU A 255 16.60 5.93 -6.88
N VAL A 256 15.82 5.91 -5.79
CA VAL A 256 14.88 7.00 -5.40
C VAL A 256 15.57 8.31 -5.00
N HIS A 257 16.90 8.30 -4.83
CA HIS A 257 17.68 9.55 -4.69
C HIS A 257 17.93 10.25 -6.03
N VAL A 258 17.92 9.53 -7.16
CA VAL A 258 18.30 10.05 -8.49
C VAL A 258 17.19 10.01 -9.53
N ILE A 259 16.25 9.06 -9.43
CA ILE A 259 15.04 8.99 -10.25
C ILE A 259 13.89 9.69 -9.50
N PRO A 260 13.29 10.76 -10.03
CA PRO A 260 12.18 11.44 -9.37
C PRO A 260 10.93 10.56 -9.38
N VAL A 261 10.37 10.34 -8.18
CA VAL A 261 9.12 9.62 -7.97
C VAL A 261 8.16 10.52 -7.20
N PHE A 262 6.90 10.54 -7.64
CA PHE A 262 5.83 11.32 -7.04
C PHE A 262 4.73 10.40 -6.52
N GLY A 263 4.40 10.51 -5.24
CA GLY A 263 3.18 9.94 -4.68
C GLY A 263 2.07 10.99 -4.64
N CYS A 264 0.81 10.59 -4.85
CA CYS A 264 -0.31 11.48 -4.60
C CYS A 264 -0.63 11.49 -3.10
N SER A 265 -0.58 12.65 -2.44
CA SER A 265 -0.80 12.75 -0.98
C SER A 265 -2.23 12.43 -0.51
N GLU A 266 -3.12 12.08 -1.44
CA GLU A 266 -4.56 11.86 -1.17
C GLU A 266 -5.14 10.59 -1.78
N CYS A 267 -4.42 9.88 -2.65
CA CYS A 267 -4.83 8.57 -3.15
C CYS A 267 -3.61 7.74 -3.56
N SER A 268 -3.78 6.44 -3.79
CA SER A 268 -2.67 5.51 -4.01
C SER A 268 -2.10 5.52 -5.44
N GLU A 269 -2.14 6.65 -6.14
CA GLU A 269 -1.52 6.80 -7.46
C GLU A 269 -0.08 7.29 -7.30
N VAL A 270 0.81 6.77 -8.15
CA VAL A 270 2.25 7.01 -8.12
C VAL A 270 2.71 7.25 -9.55
N HIS A 271 3.63 8.20 -9.74
CA HIS A 271 4.23 8.48 -11.05
C HIS A 271 5.75 8.56 -10.95
N VAL A 272 6.42 8.17 -12.03
CA VAL A 272 7.88 8.10 -12.15
C VAL A 272 8.22 8.87 -13.43
N ALA A 273 8.64 10.11 -13.27
CA ALA A 273 9.00 11.07 -14.32
C ALA A 273 9.55 12.33 -13.64
N HIS A 274 10.13 13.26 -14.39
CA HIS A 274 10.63 14.53 -13.85
C HIS A 274 9.53 15.44 -13.29
N THR A 275 8.28 15.26 -13.72
CA THR A 275 7.10 15.99 -13.21
C THR A 275 5.90 15.06 -13.05
N GLY A 276 5.01 15.35 -12.08
CA GLY A 276 3.76 14.60 -11.88
C GLY A 276 2.77 14.77 -13.05
N HIS A 277 1.98 13.74 -13.37
CA HIS A 277 1.10 13.77 -14.54
C HIS A 277 -0.17 14.63 -14.35
N ASN A 278 -0.75 15.05 -15.48
CA ASN A 278 -1.96 15.86 -15.59
C ASN A 278 -3.24 15.04 -15.88
N ILE A 279 -3.16 13.71 -15.79
CA ILE A 279 -4.34 12.82 -15.87
C ILE A 279 -5.26 13.07 -14.65
N GLN A 280 -6.56 13.19 -14.92
CA GLN A 280 -7.60 13.59 -13.94
C GLN A 280 -8.29 12.38 -13.28
N ASP A 281 -7.53 11.36 -12.87
CA ASP A 281 -8.01 10.12 -12.25
C ASP A 281 -7.79 10.04 -10.72
N CYS A 282 -7.59 11.19 -10.05
CA CYS A 282 -7.40 11.26 -8.61
C CYS A 282 -8.63 10.76 -7.83
N ASN A 283 -8.43 9.68 -7.06
CA ASN A 283 -9.44 9.04 -6.24
C ASN A 283 -9.46 9.55 -4.77
N GLY A 284 -8.83 10.70 -4.51
CA GLY A 284 -8.69 11.29 -3.18
C GLY A 284 -9.92 12.05 -2.68
N GLY A 285 -10.01 12.27 -1.37
CA GLY A 285 -11.20 12.86 -0.73
C GLY A 285 -11.55 14.27 -1.22
N THR A 286 -10.54 15.04 -1.62
CA THR A 286 -10.67 16.42 -2.14
C THR A 286 -10.66 16.50 -3.67
N CYS A 287 -10.72 15.37 -4.40
CA CYS A 287 -10.57 15.37 -5.87
C CYS A 287 -11.55 16.30 -6.60
N GLY A 288 -12.74 16.56 -6.02
CA GLY A 288 -13.73 17.49 -6.57
C GLY A 288 -13.23 18.93 -6.66
N SER A 289 -12.58 19.48 -5.62
CA SER A 289 -12.05 20.85 -5.66
C SER A 289 -10.82 20.94 -6.57
N ARG A 290 -10.03 19.87 -6.66
CA ARG A 290 -8.92 19.74 -7.63
C ARG A 290 -9.34 19.33 -9.04
N ARG A 291 -10.64 19.25 -9.38
CA ARG A 291 -11.12 18.85 -10.73
C ARG A 291 -10.49 17.53 -11.23
N GLY A 292 -10.35 16.54 -10.35
CA GLY A 292 -9.74 15.24 -10.65
C GLY A 292 -8.20 15.22 -10.66
N PHE A 293 -7.51 16.36 -10.53
CA PHE A 293 -6.04 16.37 -10.47
C PHE A 293 -5.48 15.82 -9.14
N HIS A 294 -4.31 15.18 -9.25
CA HIS A 294 -3.53 14.67 -8.13
C HIS A 294 -2.84 15.77 -7.33
N SER A 295 -2.45 15.43 -6.10
CA SER A 295 -1.68 16.30 -5.21
C SER A 295 -0.30 15.69 -5.02
N TRP A 296 0.62 16.01 -5.94
CA TRP A 296 1.92 15.36 -6.00
C TRP A 296 2.86 15.84 -4.89
N VAL A 297 3.41 14.86 -4.15
CA VAL A 297 4.50 15.04 -3.18
C VAL A 297 5.66 14.09 -3.55
N LYS A 298 6.86 14.32 -3.02
CA LYS A 298 7.99 13.40 -3.23
C LYS A 298 7.60 12.01 -2.69
N GLY A 299 7.62 11.02 -3.58
CA GLY A 299 7.33 9.62 -3.25
C GLY A 299 8.47 8.94 -2.48
N SER A 300 8.13 7.82 -1.87
CA SER A 300 9.02 6.98 -1.06
C SER A 300 9.19 5.59 -1.67
N ILE A 301 10.10 4.80 -1.10
CA ILE A 301 10.22 3.37 -1.44
C ILE A 301 8.91 2.60 -1.22
N ASN A 302 8.09 2.98 -0.25
CA ASN A 302 6.81 2.32 0.06
C ASN A 302 5.71 2.58 -0.98
N ASP A 303 5.83 3.66 -1.75
CA ASP A 303 4.93 3.96 -2.87
C ASP A 303 5.26 3.08 -4.09
N ILE A 304 6.52 2.69 -4.25
CA ILE A 304 7.03 1.87 -5.35
C ILE A 304 6.88 0.37 -5.04
N LEU A 305 7.34 -0.03 -3.85
CA LEU A 305 7.31 -1.38 -3.31
C LEU A 305 6.32 -1.40 -2.14
N VAL A 306 5.04 -1.63 -2.45
CA VAL A 306 3.94 -1.59 -1.48
C VAL A 306 4.17 -2.62 -0.36
N PRO A 307 4.37 -2.20 0.90
CA PRO A 307 4.68 -3.13 2.00
C PRO A 307 3.43 -3.93 2.38
N ILE A 308 3.53 -5.26 2.27
CA ILE A 308 2.54 -6.21 2.78
C ILE A 308 3.12 -6.91 4.00
N GLU A 309 2.51 -6.69 5.16
CA GLU A 309 2.92 -7.31 6.42
C GLU A 309 2.18 -8.64 6.70
N SER A 310 2.83 -9.50 7.47
CA SER A 310 2.20 -10.58 8.23
C SER A 310 2.58 -10.44 9.71
N TYR A 311 1.76 -11.00 10.60
CA TYR A 311 2.25 -11.37 11.93
C TYR A 311 3.29 -12.48 11.79
N HIS A 312 4.39 -12.37 12.54
CA HIS A 312 5.36 -13.46 12.69
C HIS A 312 4.78 -14.60 13.54
N MET A 313 5.04 -15.85 13.15
CA MET A 313 4.49 -17.04 13.81
C MET A 313 5.57 -18.06 14.21
N TYR A 314 5.87 -18.21 15.51
CA TYR A 314 6.77 -19.26 15.99
C TYR A 314 6.27 -20.67 15.60
N ASP A 315 4.96 -20.94 15.69
CA ASP A 315 4.35 -22.20 15.22
C ASP A 315 3.07 -21.89 14.43
N PRO A 316 3.07 -21.98 13.08
CA PRO A 316 1.87 -21.74 12.25
C PRO A 316 0.69 -22.67 12.56
N PHE A 317 0.91 -23.75 13.31
CA PHE A 317 -0.12 -24.68 13.78
C PHE A 317 -0.39 -24.55 15.30
N GLY A 318 0.27 -23.60 15.96
CA GLY A 318 0.29 -23.34 17.40
C GLY A 318 -0.90 -22.50 17.91
N ARG A 319 -0.63 -21.28 18.39
CA ARG A 319 -1.65 -20.36 18.94
C ARG A 319 -1.99 -19.29 17.89
N ARG A 320 -3.26 -19.22 17.44
CA ARG A 320 -3.70 -18.16 16.50
C ARG A 320 -3.78 -16.81 17.23
N VAL A 321 -3.01 -15.81 16.78
CA VAL A 321 -2.97 -14.43 17.30
C VAL A 321 -4.39 -13.89 17.52
N LYS A 322 -4.70 -13.47 18.75
CA LYS A 322 -5.99 -12.90 19.16
C LYS A 322 -5.95 -11.38 19.05
N HIS A 323 -7.11 -10.72 19.09
CA HIS A 323 -7.16 -9.24 19.00
C HIS A 323 -6.53 -8.58 20.23
N GLU A 324 -6.67 -9.21 21.40
CA GLU A 324 -6.23 -8.73 22.69
C GLU A 324 -4.70 -8.85 22.82
N THR A 325 -4.13 -9.95 22.31
CA THR A 325 -2.69 -10.25 22.34
C THR A 325 -1.94 -9.76 21.09
N ARG A 326 -2.55 -8.89 20.27
CA ARG A 326 -2.01 -8.55 18.94
C ARG A 326 -0.73 -7.72 18.95
N PHE A 327 -0.36 -7.20 20.12
CA PHE A 327 0.87 -6.41 20.35
C PHE A 327 1.97 -7.23 21.03
N ASP A 328 1.71 -8.53 21.27
CA ASP A 328 2.69 -9.50 21.79
C ASP A 328 3.40 -10.25 20.65
N TYR A 329 3.05 -9.97 19.40
CA TYR A 329 3.58 -10.55 18.16
C TYR A 329 4.01 -9.41 17.24
N ASP A 330 5.20 -9.52 16.67
CA ASP A 330 5.70 -8.53 15.72
C ASP A 330 5.03 -8.65 14.34
N ARG A 331 5.05 -7.52 13.63
CA ARG A 331 4.68 -7.40 12.21
C ARG A 331 5.97 -7.35 11.41
N ILE A 332 6.07 -8.19 10.39
CA ILE A 332 7.22 -8.24 9.46
C ILE A 332 6.70 -8.41 8.02
N PRO A 333 7.49 -8.10 6.98
CA PRO A 333 7.05 -8.29 5.61
C PRO A 333 6.63 -9.74 5.32
N ALA A 334 5.51 -9.93 4.63
CA ALA A 334 4.93 -11.24 4.38
C ALA A 334 5.82 -12.14 3.50
N VAL A 335 6.70 -11.55 2.69
CA VAL A 335 7.77 -12.26 1.96
C VAL A 335 8.80 -12.85 2.92
N VAL A 336 9.22 -12.09 3.94
CA VAL A 336 10.20 -12.50 4.95
C VAL A 336 9.61 -13.62 5.82
N GLU A 337 8.39 -13.45 6.33
CA GLU A 337 7.69 -14.50 7.07
C GLU A 337 7.47 -15.77 6.22
N LEU A 338 7.17 -15.64 4.92
CA LEU A 338 7.06 -16.78 4.00
C LEU A 338 8.40 -17.54 3.88
N CYS A 339 9.53 -16.82 3.85
CA CYS A 339 10.85 -17.42 3.82
C CYS A 339 11.21 -18.09 5.16
N ILE A 340 10.87 -17.46 6.29
CA ILE A 340 11.04 -18.05 7.63
C ILE A 340 10.29 -19.38 7.71
N GLN A 341 9.01 -19.43 7.31
CA GLN A 341 8.24 -20.68 7.35
C GLN A 341 8.69 -21.70 6.30
N ALA A 342 9.37 -21.28 5.24
CA ALA A 342 10.00 -22.16 4.26
C ALA A 342 11.36 -22.74 4.69
N GLY A 343 11.89 -22.32 5.83
CA GLY A 343 13.09 -22.89 6.45
C GLY A 343 14.29 -21.94 6.53
N VAL A 344 14.11 -20.64 6.29
CA VAL A 344 15.16 -19.65 6.60
C VAL A 344 15.15 -19.35 8.08
N ASP A 345 16.31 -19.52 8.74
CA ASP A 345 16.48 -19.25 10.16
C ASP A 345 17.00 -17.82 10.35
N ILE A 346 16.22 -16.98 11.04
CA ILE A 346 16.58 -15.60 11.40
C ILE A 346 16.59 -15.51 12.93
N GLN A 347 17.70 -15.04 13.50
CA GLN A 347 17.91 -15.06 14.96
C GLN A 347 16.85 -14.28 15.75
N ASP A 348 16.42 -13.13 15.23
CA ASP A 348 15.38 -12.29 15.84
C ASP A 348 13.95 -12.87 15.66
N TYR A 349 13.74 -13.76 14.67
CA TYR A 349 12.43 -14.31 14.28
C TYR A 349 12.44 -15.85 14.21
N PRO A 350 12.67 -16.54 15.35
CA PRO A 350 12.75 -18.00 15.38
C PRO A 350 11.42 -18.66 14.98
N SER A 351 11.47 -19.76 14.25
CA SER A 351 10.31 -20.60 13.92
C SER A 351 10.55 -22.06 14.29
N ARG A 352 9.50 -22.73 14.77
CA ARG A 352 9.52 -24.11 15.26
C ARG A 352 9.78 -25.07 14.11
N ARG A 353 11.04 -25.51 13.98
CA ARG A 353 11.41 -26.62 13.10
C ARG A 353 10.87 -27.94 13.66
N ARG A 354 10.36 -28.80 12.77
CA ARG A 354 9.59 -30.00 13.14
C ARG A 354 10.24 -31.25 12.53
N THR A 355 10.55 -32.21 13.38
CA THR A 355 10.95 -33.57 13.01
C THR A 355 9.74 -34.50 12.94
N ASN A 356 8.86 -34.43 13.94
CA ASN A 356 7.62 -35.20 14.01
C ASN A 356 6.46 -34.49 13.28
N PRO A 357 5.75 -35.16 12.37
CA PRO A 357 4.66 -34.57 11.60
C PRO A 357 3.39 -34.35 12.44
N ILE A 358 2.60 -33.35 12.05
CA ILE A 358 1.29 -33.04 12.61
C ILE A 358 0.25 -34.03 12.09
N ARG A 359 -0.54 -34.58 13.00
CA ARG A 359 -1.59 -35.59 12.72
C ARG A 359 -2.97 -34.99 12.92
N MET A 360 -3.91 -35.28 12.01
CA MET A 360 -5.27 -34.71 12.04
C MET A 360 -6.34 -35.72 11.61
N ILE A 361 -7.52 -35.68 12.23
CA ILE A 361 -8.76 -36.24 11.67
C ILE A 361 -9.65 -35.08 11.22
N GLY A 362 -9.90 -34.99 9.92
CA GLY A 362 -10.66 -33.91 9.27
C GLY A 362 -10.02 -32.52 9.46
N ARG A 363 -10.48 -31.81 10.50
CA ARG A 363 -9.97 -30.48 10.93
C ARG A 363 -9.45 -30.46 12.37
N LYS A 364 -9.58 -31.55 13.13
CA LYS A 364 -9.10 -31.66 14.51
C LYS A 364 -7.64 -32.12 14.46
N VAL A 365 -6.73 -31.29 14.97
CA VAL A 365 -5.35 -31.71 15.26
C VAL A 365 -5.38 -32.68 16.44
N ILE A 366 -4.70 -33.81 16.29
CA ILE A 366 -4.60 -34.87 17.29
C ILE A 366 -3.24 -34.76 17.99
N ASP A 367 -2.17 -34.75 17.20
CA ASP A 367 -0.81 -34.49 17.65
C ASP A 367 -0.21 -33.30 16.89
N ARG A 368 0.52 -32.48 17.63
CA ARG A 368 1.27 -31.31 17.16
C ARG A 368 2.77 -31.63 17.06
N GLY A 369 3.16 -32.88 16.83
CA GLY A 369 4.56 -33.32 16.85
C GLY A 369 5.22 -33.03 18.19
N GLY A 370 4.53 -33.38 19.29
CA GLY A 370 4.96 -33.10 20.66
C GLY A 370 4.72 -31.64 21.13
N PHE A 371 5.05 -31.39 22.40
CA PHE A 371 5.02 -30.06 23.02
C PHE A 371 6.40 -29.40 22.95
N VAL A 372 6.43 -28.10 22.69
CA VAL A 372 7.61 -27.23 22.71
C VAL A 372 7.14 -25.90 23.30
N GLU A 373 7.87 -25.33 24.25
CA GLU A 373 7.56 -23.98 24.73
C GLU A 373 7.90 -22.96 23.64
N GLU A 374 6.93 -22.07 23.37
CA GLU A 374 7.11 -20.92 22.51
C GLU A 374 8.08 -19.94 23.20
N PRO A 375 9.22 -19.56 22.58
CA PRO A 375 10.15 -18.60 23.15
C PRO A 375 9.43 -17.35 23.62
N LYS A 376 9.79 -16.83 24.81
CA LYS A 376 9.26 -15.55 25.27
C LYS A 376 9.61 -14.48 24.24
N PRO A 377 8.66 -13.64 23.77
CA PRO A 377 8.91 -12.65 22.72
C PRO A 377 10.16 -11.81 23.02
N TRP A 378 11.22 -12.06 22.25
CA TRP A 378 12.53 -11.47 22.47
C TRP A 378 12.52 -10.06 21.88
N ARG A 379 12.11 -9.08 22.68
CA ARG A 379 11.95 -7.68 22.24
C ARG A 379 13.29 -6.96 22.08
N SER A 380 14.11 -7.45 21.15
CA SER A 380 15.33 -6.83 20.65
C SER A 380 15.01 -5.64 19.74
N ARG A 381 14.37 -4.61 20.30
CA ARG A 381 14.20 -3.31 19.63
C ARG A 381 15.55 -2.59 19.60
N GLY A 382 16.42 -3.05 18.71
CA GLY A 382 17.83 -2.68 18.62
C GLY A 382 18.72 -3.64 17.83
N SER A 383 18.22 -4.79 17.38
CA SER A 383 18.98 -5.66 16.45
C SER A 383 19.10 -5.01 15.07
N SER A 384 20.33 -4.88 14.55
CA SER A 384 20.57 -4.27 13.23
C SER A 384 20.03 -5.12 12.08
N SER A 385 20.04 -6.45 12.21
CA SER A 385 19.62 -7.39 11.17
C SER A 385 18.16 -7.29 10.74
N PHE A 386 17.27 -6.72 11.56
CA PHE A 386 15.88 -6.51 11.14
C PHE A 386 15.76 -5.42 10.06
N LEU A 387 16.61 -4.39 10.13
CA LEU A 387 16.52 -3.22 9.24
C LEU A 387 16.86 -3.54 7.78
N ASP A 388 17.57 -4.64 7.53
CA ASP A 388 17.88 -5.10 6.16
C ASP A 388 16.67 -5.73 5.46
N PHE A 389 15.62 -6.07 6.21
CA PHE A 389 14.40 -6.70 5.69
C PHE A 389 13.24 -5.72 5.50
N ASP A 390 13.27 -4.54 6.11
CA ASP A 390 12.21 -3.54 6.05
C ASP A 390 12.56 -2.38 5.11
N THR A 391 11.55 -1.80 4.47
CA THR A 391 11.65 -0.57 3.68
C THR A 391 11.66 0.69 4.54
N ASP A 392 11.17 0.63 5.80
CA ASP A 392 11.24 1.77 6.73
C ASP A 392 12.68 2.28 6.90
N GLY A 393 12.88 3.59 6.81
CA GLY A 393 14.19 4.24 6.88
C GLY A 393 15.21 3.85 5.78
N ALA A 394 14.86 3.05 4.77
CA ALA A 394 15.84 2.49 3.83
C ALA A 394 16.64 3.56 3.06
N CYS A 395 16.00 4.65 2.60
CA CYS A 395 16.67 5.77 1.94
C CYS A 395 17.63 6.57 2.85
N GLY A 396 17.58 6.33 4.17
CA GLY A 396 18.56 6.84 5.14
C GLY A 396 19.69 5.84 5.45
N ARG A 397 19.46 4.53 5.30
CA ARG A 397 20.51 3.49 5.37
C ARG A 397 21.38 3.48 4.12
N PHE A 398 20.77 3.68 2.95
CA PHE A 398 21.46 3.61 1.66
C PHE A 398 21.60 5.01 1.04
N PRO A 399 22.82 5.57 0.93
CA PRO A 399 23.05 6.90 0.39
C PRO A 399 22.85 6.94 -1.14
N PRO A 400 22.73 8.14 -1.73
CA PRO A 400 22.70 8.33 -3.19
C PRO A 400 23.89 7.61 -3.87
N PRO A 401 23.64 6.82 -4.94
CA PRO A 401 24.70 6.12 -5.65
C PRO A 401 25.55 7.07 -6.52
N PRO A 402 26.81 6.73 -6.82
CA PRO A 402 27.56 7.39 -7.89
C PRO A 402 26.80 7.26 -9.22
N LEU A 403 26.75 8.33 -10.02
CA LEU A 403 25.98 8.33 -11.28
C LEU A 403 26.42 7.25 -12.27
N ALA A 404 27.70 6.82 -12.23
CA ALA A 404 28.22 5.73 -13.04
C ALA A 404 27.68 4.34 -12.65
N ASP A 405 27.29 4.15 -11.38
CA ASP A 405 26.72 2.89 -10.88
C ASP A 405 25.21 2.77 -11.14
N VAL A 406 24.51 3.87 -11.45
CA VAL A 406 23.04 3.90 -11.54
C VAL A 406 22.47 2.83 -12.50
N PRO A 407 22.98 2.64 -13.73
CA PRO A 407 22.46 1.59 -14.63
C PRO A 407 22.74 0.17 -14.14
N ARG A 408 23.87 -0.05 -13.45
CA ARG A 408 24.24 -1.35 -12.87
C ARG A 408 23.31 -1.70 -11.70
N ILE A 409 23.13 -0.76 -10.77
CA ILE A 409 22.20 -0.88 -9.65
C ILE A 409 20.77 -1.09 -10.16
N ALA A 410 20.36 -0.38 -11.20
CA ALA A 410 19.04 -0.54 -11.81
C ALA A 410 18.81 -1.95 -12.38
N GLN A 411 19.80 -2.51 -13.06
CA GLN A 411 19.74 -3.88 -13.58
C GLN A 411 19.67 -4.90 -12.42
N GLU A 412 20.56 -4.78 -11.43
CA GLU A 412 20.55 -5.61 -10.22
C GLU A 412 19.20 -5.54 -9.48
N THR A 413 18.58 -4.35 -9.40
CA THR A 413 17.30 -4.12 -8.74
C THR A 413 16.13 -4.81 -9.47
N VAL A 414 16.09 -4.75 -10.81
CA VAL A 414 15.01 -5.41 -11.57
C VAL A 414 15.20 -6.93 -11.62
N ASP A 415 16.43 -7.43 -11.65
CA ASP A 415 16.71 -8.87 -11.58
C ASP A 415 16.41 -9.43 -10.18
N ALA A 416 16.66 -8.67 -9.11
CA ALA A 416 16.19 -8.97 -7.76
C ALA A 416 14.65 -8.99 -7.67
N TYR A 417 13.97 -8.04 -8.29
CA TYR A 417 12.50 -8.01 -8.38
C TYR A 417 11.91 -9.23 -9.11
N GLU A 418 12.52 -9.63 -10.23
CA GLU A 418 12.15 -10.85 -10.96
C GLU A 418 12.36 -12.11 -10.10
N THR A 419 13.47 -12.16 -9.35
CA THR A 419 13.87 -13.27 -8.48
C THR A 419 12.91 -13.43 -7.30
N VAL A 420 12.62 -12.35 -6.55
CA VAL A 420 11.61 -12.35 -5.48
C VAL A 420 10.27 -12.83 -6.01
N ARG A 421 9.77 -12.27 -7.13
CA ARG A 421 8.45 -12.64 -7.67
C ARG A 421 8.39 -14.11 -8.08
N THR A 422 9.45 -14.61 -8.70
CA THR A 422 9.57 -16.01 -9.13
C THR A 422 9.66 -16.95 -7.93
N GLY A 423 10.46 -16.61 -6.92
CA GLY A 423 10.65 -17.42 -5.73
C GLY A 423 9.43 -17.45 -4.81
N VAL A 424 8.77 -16.31 -4.55
CA VAL A 424 7.47 -16.27 -3.86
C VAL A 424 6.45 -17.15 -4.58
N THR A 425 6.44 -17.13 -5.92
CA THR A 425 5.60 -18.02 -6.74
C THR A 425 5.96 -19.50 -6.56
N LYS A 426 7.26 -19.88 -6.53
CA LYS A 426 7.72 -21.25 -6.21
C LYS A 426 7.24 -21.68 -4.82
N LEU A 427 7.43 -20.84 -3.79
CA LEU A 427 7.09 -21.14 -2.39
C LEU A 427 5.58 -21.32 -2.18
N MET A 428 4.74 -20.43 -2.73
CA MET A 428 3.28 -20.46 -2.57
C MET A 428 2.60 -21.67 -3.25
N GLN A 429 3.29 -22.45 -4.08
CA GLN A 429 2.78 -23.74 -4.59
C GLN A 429 2.66 -24.81 -3.50
N LYS A 430 3.37 -24.65 -2.38
CA LYS A 430 3.41 -25.62 -1.26
C LYS A 430 3.06 -24.97 0.07
N TYR A 431 3.70 -23.85 0.38
CA TYR A 431 3.45 -23.07 1.59
C TYR A 431 2.14 -22.30 1.46
N THR A 432 1.29 -22.42 2.48
CA THR A 432 -0.03 -21.80 2.48
C THR A 432 0.06 -20.40 3.03
N VAL A 433 -0.47 -19.43 2.29
CA VAL A 433 -0.65 -18.04 2.74
C VAL A 433 -2.13 -17.68 2.63
N LYS A 434 -2.65 -16.91 3.59
CA LYS A 434 -4.04 -16.44 3.62
C LYS A 434 -4.09 -14.94 3.38
N ALA A 435 -5.05 -14.51 2.56
CA ALA A 435 -5.36 -13.10 2.39
C ALA A 435 -6.79 -12.81 2.86
N CYS A 436 -7.02 -11.58 3.32
CA CYS A 436 -8.37 -11.10 3.57
C CYS A 436 -9.05 -10.75 2.25
N GLY A 437 -10.21 -11.36 1.97
CA GLY A 437 -10.99 -11.06 0.79
C GLY A 437 -11.66 -9.67 0.76
N TYR A 438 -11.29 -8.74 1.65
CA TYR A 438 -11.87 -7.39 1.74
C TYR A 438 -10.83 -6.28 1.96
N CYS A 439 -9.68 -6.56 2.58
CA CYS A 439 -8.60 -5.59 2.82
C CYS A 439 -7.23 -6.19 2.42
N PRO A 440 -6.14 -5.41 2.44
CA PRO A 440 -4.80 -5.92 2.11
C PRO A 440 -4.19 -6.92 3.11
N GLU A 441 -4.82 -7.17 4.26
CA GLU A 441 -4.24 -8.01 5.32
C GLU A 441 -3.91 -9.44 4.84
N VAL A 442 -2.66 -9.86 5.08
CA VAL A 442 -2.12 -11.18 4.80
C VAL A 442 -1.72 -11.89 6.10
N HIS A 443 -1.71 -13.22 6.07
CA HIS A 443 -1.15 -14.07 7.10
C HIS A 443 -0.53 -15.32 6.50
N VAL A 444 0.78 -15.51 6.70
CA VAL A 444 1.47 -16.74 6.31
C VAL A 444 1.05 -17.87 7.25
N GLY A 445 0.69 -19.04 6.70
CA GLY A 445 0.30 -20.22 7.46
C GLY A 445 -1.04 -20.84 7.04
N PRO A 446 -1.40 -21.98 7.66
CA PRO A 446 -2.60 -22.75 7.30
C PRO A 446 -3.92 -22.05 7.67
N CYS A 447 -3.90 -21.13 8.64
CA CYS A 447 -5.08 -20.49 9.23
C CYS A 447 -4.80 -19.04 9.64
N GLY A 448 -5.43 -18.06 8.97
CA GLY A 448 -5.33 -16.63 9.30
C GLY A 448 -5.64 -16.30 10.77
N HIS A 449 -5.16 -15.15 11.28
CA HIS A 449 -5.33 -14.75 12.69
C HIS A 449 -6.79 -14.46 13.10
N ASN A 450 -7.01 -14.23 14.41
CA ASN A 450 -8.30 -13.83 15.00
C ASN A 450 -8.40 -12.32 15.31
N VAL A 451 -7.35 -11.53 15.06
CA VAL A 451 -7.38 -10.06 15.26
C VAL A 451 -8.57 -9.43 14.52
N LYS A 452 -9.30 -8.55 15.21
CA LYS A 452 -10.46 -7.80 14.68
C LYS A 452 -10.04 -6.41 14.15
N LEU A 453 -9.27 -6.33 13.07
CA LEU A 453 -8.81 -5.04 12.52
C LEU A 453 -9.21 -4.77 11.05
N CYS A 454 -10.00 -5.65 10.43
CA CYS A 454 -10.49 -5.46 9.07
C CYS A 454 -11.52 -4.32 9.00
N GLY A 455 -11.10 -3.10 8.66
CA GLY A 455 -11.98 -1.93 8.47
C GLY A 455 -12.77 -1.89 7.13
N ALA A 456 -12.53 -2.83 6.21
CA ALA A 456 -13.11 -2.82 4.86
C ALA A 456 -14.63 -3.11 4.80
N PHE A 457 -15.23 -2.90 3.62
CA PHE A 457 -16.68 -2.94 3.38
C PHE A 457 -17.45 -4.03 4.17
N LYS A 458 -18.53 -3.61 4.84
CA LYS A 458 -19.35 -4.42 5.78
C LYS A 458 -18.59 -5.00 7.00
N HIS A 459 -17.50 -4.38 7.47
CA HIS A 459 -16.79 -4.83 8.68
C HIS A 459 -17.63 -4.88 9.96
N GLN A 460 -18.60 -3.97 10.14
CA GLN A 460 -19.50 -3.94 11.29
C GLN A 460 -20.28 -5.26 11.40
N TRP A 461 -20.86 -5.71 10.30
CA TRP A 461 -21.54 -7.02 10.15
C TRP A 461 -20.62 -8.24 10.34
N ARG A 462 -19.30 -8.04 10.41
CA ARG A 462 -18.29 -9.08 10.67
C ARG A 462 -17.63 -8.94 12.04
N ASP A 463 -18.03 -8.01 12.90
CA ASP A 463 -17.33 -7.76 14.19
C ASP A 463 -15.81 -7.53 13.98
N GLY A 464 -15.47 -6.74 12.94
CA GLY A 464 -14.09 -6.43 12.54
C GLY A 464 -13.27 -7.61 12.00
N LYS A 465 -13.86 -8.80 11.82
CA LYS A 465 -13.15 -10.01 11.41
C LYS A 465 -12.80 -10.03 9.92
N HIS A 466 -11.69 -10.68 9.63
CA HIS A 466 -11.11 -10.83 8.30
C HIS A 466 -11.82 -11.95 7.53
N GLY A 467 -12.13 -11.69 6.25
CA GLY A 467 -12.79 -12.64 5.36
C GLY A 467 -11.79 -13.58 4.69
N TRP A 468 -11.07 -14.37 5.48
CA TRP A 468 -9.95 -15.20 5.03
C TRP A 468 -10.27 -16.11 3.84
N GLN A 469 -9.31 -16.20 2.93
CA GLN A 469 -9.22 -17.14 1.82
C GLN A 469 -7.74 -17.48 1.58
N ASP A 470 -7.46 -18.46 0.72
CA ASP A 470 -6.10 -18.64 0.19
C ASP A 470 -5.68 -17.39 -0.60
N ALA A 471 -4.42 -16.98 -0.47
CA ALA A 471 -3.86 -15.81 -1.17
C ALA A 471 -3.39 -16.16 -2.59
N ILE A 472 -3.43 -15.18 -3.50
CA ILE A 472 -2.60 -15.20 -4.73
C ILE A 472 -1.26 -14.50 -4.51
N VAL A 473 -0.29 -14.71 -5.41
CA VAL A 473 1.03 -14.06 -5.36
C VAL A 473 0.90 -12.54 -5.29
N ASP A 474 0.01 -11.95 -6.10
CA ASP A 474 -0.22 -10.50 -6.14
C ASP A 474 -0.95 -9.93 -4.90
N GLU A 475 -1.30 -10.78 -3.91
CA GLU A 475 -1.73 -10.32 -2.58
C GLU A 475 -0.58 -10.32 -1.56
N VAL A 476 0.51 -11.05 -1.81
CA VAL A 476 1.70 -11.17 -0.94
C VAL A 476 2.84 -10.28 -1.43
N PHE A 477 2.99 -10.19 -2.75
CA PHE A 477 3.97 -9.37 -3.46
C PHE A 477 3.26 -8.65 -4.61
N PRO A 478 2.50 -7.58 -4.32
CA PRO A 478 1.64 -6.90 -5.28
C PRO A 478 2.43 -6.14 -6.34
N PHE A 479 1.83 -5.98 -7.51
CA PHE A 479 2.18 -4.90 -8.42
C PHE A 479 1.55 -3.58 -7.94
N ASN A 480 2.33 -2.51 -7.86
CA ASN A 480 1.79 -1.16 -8.05
C ASN A 480 2.05 -0.72 -9.50
N TYR A 481 1.02 -0.27 -10.22
CA TYR A 481 1.10 0.04 -11.66
C TYR A 481 1.03 1.54 -11.93
N VAL A 482 2.14 2.11 -12.39
CA VAL A 482 2.27 3.52 -12.77
C VAL A 482 2.02 3.71 -14.27
N TRP A 483 1.64 4.91 -14.69
CA TRP A 483 1.67 5.30 -16.09
C TRP A 483 3.12 5.32 -16.60
N HIS A 484 3.37 4.66 -17.74
CA HIS A 484 4.69 4.60 -18.36
C HIS A 484 5.03 5.92 -19.06
N ALA A 485 6.22 6.45 -18.83
CA ALA A 485 6.70 7.69 -19.46
C ALA A 485 7.79 7.37 -20.50
N GLN A 486 7.44 7.46 -21.80
CA GLN A 486 8.38 7.24 -22.90
C GLN A 486 9.54 8.25 -22.89
N ASP A 487 9.25 9.53 -22.61
CA ASP A 487 10.24 10.54 -22.23
C ASP A 487 9.94 11.06 -20.80
N PRO A 488 10.75 10.67 -19.79
CA PRO A 488 10.61 11.16 -18.42
C PRO A 488 10.82 12.67 -18.25
N LYS A 489 11.39 13.36 -19.23
CA LYS A 489 11.59 14.84 -19.25
C LYS A 489 10.59 15.55 -20.17
N GLY A 490 9.73 14.81 -20.86
CA GLY A 490 8.75 15.32 -21.80
C GLY A 490 7.55 16.03 -21.14
N PRO A 491 6.55 16.43 -21.93
CA PRO A 491 5.34 17.07 -21.41
C PRO A 491 4.55 16.11 -20.48
N PRO A 492 3.94 16.59 -19.38
CA PRO A 492 3.18 15.74 -18.47
C PRO A 492 1.99 15.07 -19.15
N LEU A 493 1.81 13.76 -18.90
CA LEU A 493 0.75 12.93 -19.50
C LEU A 493 -0.65 13.52 -19.24
N ARG A 494 -1.50 13.55 -20.28
CA ARG A 494 -2.82 14.24 -20.31
C ARG A 494 -4.00 13.28 -20.47
N SER A 495 -5.13 13.55 -19.80
CA SER A 495 -6.34 12.71 -19.81
C SER A 495 -6.86 12.28 -21.19
N ALA A 496 -6.83 13.16 -22.21
CA ALA A 496 -7.37 12.85 -23.54
C ALA A 496 -6.56 11.77 -24.27
N LEU A 497 -5.27 11.67 -23.95
CA LEU A 497 -4.32 10.74 -24.54
C LEU A 497 -4.17 9.43 -23.73
N ASN A 498 -4.94 9.23 -22.65
CA ASN A 498 -4.95 8.01 -21.83
C ASN A 498 -5.11 6.70 -22.63
N ARG A 499 -5.75 6.75 -23.82
CA ARG A 499 -5.92 5.58 -24.69
C ARG A 499 -4.61 5.10 -25.32
N PHE A 500 -3.61 5.98 -25.45
CA PHE A 500 -2.31 5.70 -26.07
C PHE A 500 -1.27 5.27 -25.04
N TYR A 501 -1.24 5.89 -23.85
CA TYR A 501 -0.28 5.55 -22.80
C TYR A 501 -0.43 4.11 -22.29
N GLY A 502 0.71 3.46 -22.06
CA GLY A 502 0.78 2.20 -21.32
C GLY A 502 1.00 2.39 -19.81
N LYS A 503 1.12 1.27 -19.12
CA LYS A 503 1.50 1.22 -17.71
C LYS A 503 2.67 0.24 -17.50
N ALA A 504 3.36 0.36 -16.37
CA ALA A 504 4.40 -0.57 -15.92
C ALA A 504 4.30 -0.74 -14.39
N PRO A 505 4.85 -1.83 -13.81
CA PRO A 505 5.10 -1.86 -12.38
C PRO A 505 6.06 -0.74 -11.96
N ALA A 506 5.79 -0.06 -10.84
CA ALA A 506 6.59 1.07 -10.37
C ALA A 506 8.10 0.74 -10.28
N VAL A 507 8.45 -0.45 -9.79
CA VAL A 507 9.84 -0.94 -9.72
C VAL A 507 10.49 -1.00 -11.11
N VAL A 508 9.76 -1.51 -12.11
CA VAL A 508 10.25 -1.67 -13.48
C VAL A 508 10.44 -0.31 -14.16
N GLU A 509 9.50 0.61 -13.95
CA GLU A 509 9.60 1.98 -14.48
C GLU A 509 10.80 2.72 -13.90
N VAL A 510 11.00 2.66 -12.57
CA VAL A 510 12.18 3.26 -11.89
C VAL A 510 13.50 2.67 -12.41
N CYS A 511 13.58 1.34 -12.54
CA CYS A 511 14.81 0.70 -13.03
C CYS A 511 15.07 1.00 -14.50
N MET A 512 14.04 1.00 -15.35
CA MET A 512 14.17 1.35 -16.77
C MET A 512 14.62 2.80 -16.95
N GLN A 513 14.03 3.76 -16.23
CA GLN A 513 14.45 5.18 -16.32
C GLN A 513 15.87 5.41 -15.77
N ALA A 514 16.37 4.51 -14.92
CA ALA A 514 17.76 4.46 -14.48
C ALA A 514 18.71 3.69 -15.43
N GLY A 515 18.22 3.13 -16.53
CA GLY A 515 19.03 2.46 -17.57
C GLY A 515 19.02 0.93 -17.58
N ALA A 516 18.18 0.28 -16.77
CA ALA A 516 18.00 -1.17 -16.82
C ALA A 516 17.29 -1.64 -18.11
N GLN A 517 17.55 -2.87 -18.54
CA GLN A 517 16.84 -3.47 -19.66
C GLN A 517 15.42 -3.89 -19.25
N ILE A 518 14.39 -3.43 -19.98
CA ILE A 518 12.99 -3.78 -19.71
C ILE A 518 12.77 -5.29 -19.85
N PRO A 519 12.37 -6.02 -18.79
CA PRO A 519 12.09 -7.45 -18.89
C PRO A 519 10.93 -7.73 -19.85
N GLU A 520 11.10 -8.71 -20.74
CA GLU A 520 10.17 -9.07 -21.82
C GLU A 520 8.72 -9.36 -21.39
N ARG A 521 8.47 -9.59 -20.09
CA ARG A 521 7.12 -9.80 -19.55
C ARG A 521 6.33 -8.51 -19.33
N TYR A 522 6.99 -7.35 -19.38
CA TYR A 522 6.36 -6.03 -19.15
C TYR A 522 6.07 -5.24 -20.42
N LYS A 523 6.94 -5.33 -21.44
CA LYS A 523 6.77 -4.63 -22.73
C LYS A 523 5.33 -4.65 -23.29
N PRO A 524 4.57 -5.78 -23.25
CA PRO A 524 3.17 -5.83 -23.67
C PRO A 524 2.19 -4.85 -23.03
N MET A 525 2.38 -4.43 -21.77
CA MET A 525 1.47 -3.49 -21.08
C MET A 525 1.95 -2.02 -21.15
N MET A 526 3.18 -1.80 -21.65
CA MET A 526 3.82 -0.49 -21.74
C MET A 526 3.51 0.26 -23.03
N ARG A 527 2.90 -0.41 -24.03
CA ARG A 527 2.44 0.19 -25.31
C ARG A 527 3.56 0.88 -26.11
N LEU A 528 4.72 0.22 -26.15
CA LEU A 528 5.95 0.72 -26.81
C LEU A 528 5.85 0.78 -28.35
N ASP A 529 4.80 0.17 -28.93
CA ASP A 529 4.49 0.16 -30.36
C ASP A 529 3.42 1.20 -30.76
N ILE A 530 2.93 2.00 -29.80
CA ILE A 530 1.97 3.08 -30.05
C ILE A 530 2.68 4.43 -30.06
N VAL A 531 2.54 5.13 -31.18
CA VAL A 531 2.87 6.56 -31.30
C VAL A 531 1.85 7.35 -30.48
N VAL A 532 2.35 8.20 -29.57
CA VAL A 532 1.53 9.15 -28.83
C VAL A 532 1.35 10.40 -29.70
N PRO A 533 0.10 10.81 -30.01
CA PRO A 533 -0.15 12.05 -30.75
C PRO A 533 0.39 13.29 -30.03
N ASP A 534 0.87 14.27 -30.79
CA ASP A 534 1.43 15.50 -30.23
C ASP A 534 0.35 16.50 -29.73
N SER A 535 0.76 17.72 -29.35
CA SER A 535 -0.18 18.74 -28.83
C SER A 535 -1.03 19.45 -29.89
N GLU A 536 -0.72 19.30 -31.17
CA GLU A 536 -1.54 19.77 -32.29
C GLU A 536 -2.48 18.65 -32.75
N GLU A 537 -1.99 17.40 -32.79
CA GLU A 537 -2.78 16.21 -33.09
C GLU A 537 -3.78 15.83 -31.99
N GLU A 538 -3.55 16.19 -30.71
CA GLU A 538 -4.44 15.88 -29.58
C GLU A 538 -5.90 16.27 -29.87
N GLY A 539 -6.12 17.43 -30.52
CA GLY A 539 -7.46 17.91 -30.88
C GLY A 539 -8.15 17.16 -32.03
N LEU A 540 -7.41 16.34 -32.79
CA LEU A 540 -7.93 15.50 -33.87
C LEU A 540 -8.31 14.09 -33.41
N VAL A 541 -7.79 13.65 -32.25
CA VAL A 541 -7.99 12.30 -31.71
C VAL A 541 -8.86 12.24 -30.45
N ALA A 542 -9.10 13.36 -29.77
CA ALA A 542 -9.76 13.44 -28.45
C ALA A 542 -11.18 12.83 -28.41
#